data_AF-G7Y7H6-F1
#
_entry.id   AF-G7Y7H6-F1
#
_cell.length_a   1.000
_cell.length_b   1.000
_cell.length_c   1.000
_cell.angle_alpha   90.00
_cell.angle_beta   90.00
_cell.angle_gamma   90.00
#
_symmetry.space_group_name_H-M   'P 1'
#
loop_
_entity.id
_entity.type
_entity.pdbx_description
1 polymer ?
#
loop_
_entity_poly.entity_id
_entity_poly.type
_entity_poly.pdbx_seq_one_letter_code
_entity_poly.pdbx_strand_id
1 'polypeptide(L)' 'MCYMYHRYREGWATPMCMICPGLTLRAYHRAKHRVHGALCTDCFFEYFCTLCAACQLDRDMKHIEATTGLLNV' A
#
# COMPACT_ATOMS: atom_id res chain seq x y z
N MET A 1 5.50 -1.85 7.08
CA MET A 1 4.31 -0.96 7.14
C MET A 1 4.64 0.47 7.57
N CYS A 2 5.19 0.74 8.76
CA CYS A 2 5.47 2.13 9.20
C CYS A 2 6.36 2.92 8.23
N TYR A 3 7.42 2.30 7.71
CA TYR A 3 8.28 2.90 6.68
C TYR A 3 7.54 3.24 5.38
N MET A 4 6.58 2.40 4.96
CA MET A 4 5.82 2.60 3.73
C MET A 4 4.82 3.76 3.86
N TYR A 5 4.19 3.88 5.03
CA TYR A 5 3.35 5.04 5.37
C TYR A 5 4.17 6.34 5.43
N HIS A 6 5.35 6.28 6.06
CA HIS A 6 6.26 7.44 6.08
C HIS A 6 6.69 7.86 4.67
N ARG A 7 6.91 6.91 3.76
CA ARG A 7 7.23 7.18 2.35
C ARG A 7 6.07 7.83 1.58
N TYR A 8 4.83 7.59 2.01
CA TYR A 8 3.66 8.35 1.56
C TYR A 8 3.52 9.74 2.20
N ARG A 9 4.46 10.14 3.07
CA ARG A 9 4.40 11.35 3.93
C ARG A 9 3.22 11.34 4.91
N GLU A 10 2.72 10.16 5.24
CA GLU A 10 1.75 9.95 6.32
C GLU A 10 2.49 9.78 7.65
N GLY A 11 1.77 9.96 8.77
CA GLY A 11 2.32 9.73 10.10
C GLY A 11 2.88 8.31 10.28
N TRP A 12 4.05 8.19 10.91
CA TRP A 12 4.69 6.88 11.20
C TRP A 12 3.81 5.94 12.06
N ALA A 13 2.93 6.51 12.88
CA ALA A 13 2.01 5.79 13.76
C ALA A 13 0.64 5.48 13.12
N THR A 14 0.31 6.05 11.95
CA THR A 14 -0.94 5.80 11.23
C THR A 14 -1.27 4.30 11.07
N PRO A 15 -0.32 3.39 10.75
CA PRO A 15 -0.65 1.97 10.65
C PRO A 15 -1.02 1.31 11.99
N MET A 16 -0.65 1.89 13.14
CA MET A 16 -1.06 1.36 14.45
C MET A 16 -2.48 1.79 14.86
N CYS A 17 -3.02 2.85 14.24
CA CYS A 17 -4.36 3.34 14.51
C CYS A 17 -5.43 2.72 13.58
N MET A 18 -5.03 1.82 12.67
CA MET A 18 -5.93 1.20 11.70
C MET A 18 -6.02 -0.32 11.89
N ILE A 19 -7.22 -0.86 11.64
CA ILE A 19 -7.48 -2.31 11.75
C ILE A 19 -6.75 -3.09 10.64
N CYS A 20 -6.74 -2.57 9.41
CA CYS A 20 -6.11 -3.22 8.25
C CYS A 20 -5.20 -2.23 7.50
N PRO A 21 -4.01 -1.91 8.04
CA PRO A 21 -3.14 -0.89 7.45
C PRO A 21 -2.59 -1.29 6.06
N GLY A 22 -2.39 -2.58 5.77
CA GLY A 22 -1.96 -3.03 4.45
C GLY A 22 -2.98 -2.72 3.37
N LEU A 23 -4.24 -3.07 3.63
CA LEU A 23 -5.36 -2.93 2.71
C LEU A 23 -5.68 -1.47 2.49
N THR A 24 -5.68 -0.66 3.56
CA THR A 24 -5.89 0.79 3.43
C THR A 24 -4.79 1.43 2.61
N LEU A 25 -3.51 1.11 2.88
CA LEU A 25 -2.40 1.66 2.11
C LEU A 25 -2.45 1.23 0.64
N ARG A 26 -2.81 -0.03 0.37
CA ARG A 26 -2.98 -0.56 -0.98
C ARG A 26 -4.13 0.13 -1.71
N ALA A 27 -5.28 0.30 -1.06
CA ALA A 27 -6.42 1.01 -1.61
C ALA A 27 -6.06 2.46 -1.96
N TYR A 28 -5.39 3.15 -1.03
CA TYR A 28 -4.90 4.51 -1.21
C TYR A 28 -3.91 4.62 -2.39
N HIS A 29 -2.90 3.74 -2.43
CA HIS A 29 -1.92 3.65 -3.51
C HIS A 29 -2.61 3.47 -4.87
N ARG A 30 -3.56 2.53 -4.98
CA ARG A 30 -4.28 2.27 -6.24
C ARG A 30 -5.19 3.40 -6.65
N ALA A 31 -5.90 4.02 -5.70
CA ALA A 31 -6.74 5.18 -5.97
C ALA A 31 -5.92 6.35 -6.55
N LYS A 32 -4.72 6.56 -6.00
CA LYS A 32 -3.81 7.62 -6.42
C LYS A 32 -3.19 7.37 -7.79
N HIS A 33 -2.77 6.14 -8.07
CA HIS A 33 -2.14 5.75 -9.33
C HIS A 33 -3.12 5.19 -10.37
N ARG A 34 -4.44 5.30 -10.13
CA ARG A 34 -5.54 4.78 -10.99
C ARG A 34 -5.34 3.32 -11.43
N VAL A 35 -4.78 2.50 -10.54
CA VAL A 35 -4.55 1.07 -10.80
C VAL A 35 -5.87 0.33 -10.58
N HIS A 36 -6.43 -0.23 -11.64
CA HIS A 36 -7.68 -0.99 -11.59
C HIS A 36 -7.49 -2.35 -10.88
N GLY A 37 -8.46 -2.71 -10.04
CA GLY A 37 -8.50 -4.01 -9.35
C GLY A 37 -9.62 -4.06 -8.31
N ALA A 38 -10.00 -5.26 -7.88
CA ALA A 38 -11.04 -5.46 -6.88
C ALA A 38 -10.47 -5.50 -5.45
N LEU A 39 -10.94 -4.62 -4.58
CA LEU A 39 -10.55 -4.55 -3.17
C LEU A 39 -10.86 -5.84 -2.40
N CYS A 40 -11.94 -6.55 -2.77
CA CYS A 40 -12.30 -7.82 -2.15
C CYS A 40 -11.20 -8.87 -2.34
N THR A 41 -10.60 -8.94 -3.52
CA THR A 41 -9.53 -9.89 -3.81
C THR A 41 -8.29 -9.56 -2.99
N ASP A 42 -7.96 -8.27 -2.84
CA ASP A 42 -6.86 -7.83 -1.98
C ASP A 42 -7.07 -8.18 -0.51
N CYS A 43 -8.31 -8.06 -0.03
CA CYS A 43 -8.67 -8.44 1.33
C CYS A 43 -8.45 -9.95 1.57
N PHE A 44 -8.79 -10.79 0.59
CA PHE A 44 -8.48 -12.22 0.66
C PHE A 44 -6.97 -12.47 0.70
N PHE A 45 -6.19 -11.84 -0.19
CA PHE A 45 -4.73 -11.99 -0.19
C PHE A 45 -4.10 -11.55 1.12
N GLU A 46 -4.62 -10.49 1.72
CA GLU A 46 -4.11 -9.99 2.98
C GLU A 46 -4.50 -10.88 4.17
N TYR A 47 -5.67 -11.51 4.13
CA TYR A 47 -6.08 -12.52 5.12
C TYR A 47 -5.23 -13.79 5.05
N PHE A 48 -4.90 -14.27 3.85
CA PHE A 48 -4.10 -15.50 3.68
C PHE A 48 -2.61 -15.29 3.97
N CYS A 49 -2.02 -14.19 3.52
CA CYS A 49 -0.62 -13.87 3.78
C CYS A 49 -0.38 -12.36 3.81
N THR A 50 -0.50 -11.75 4.99
CA THR A 50 -0.25 -10.32 5.23
C THR A 50 1.16 -9.90 4.79
N LEU A 51 2.18 -10.72 5.08
CA LEU A 51 3.57 -10.45 4.69
C LEU A 51 3.75 -10.45 3.18
N CYS A 52 3.16 -11.41 2.48
CA CYS A 52 3.22 -11.49 1.02
C CYS A 52 2.54 -10.28 0.38
N ALA A 53 1.36 -9.90 0.91
CA ALA A 53 0.63 -8.73 0.47
C ALA A 53 1.45 -7.43 0.71
N ALA A 54 2.15 -7.34 1.83
CA ALA A 54 3.08 -6.24 2.12
C ALA A 54 4.26 -6.18 1.14
N CYS A 55 4.91 -7.33 0.88
CA CYS A 55 6.04 -7.41 -0.06
C CYS A 55 5.61 -7.07 -1.50
N GLN A 56 4.41 -7.50 -1.90
CA GLN A 56 3.83 -7.13 -3.19
C GLN A 56 3.60 -5.62 -3.27
N LEU A 57 3.04 -5.02 -2.22
CA LEU A 57 2.82 -3.56 -2.16
C LEU A 57 4.14 -2.78 -2.20
N ASP A 58 5.20 -3.27 -1.53
CA ASP A 58 6.54 -2.64 -1.57
C ASP A 58 7.12 -2.64 -2.98
N ARG A 59 6.98 -3.76 -3.69
CA ARG A 59 7.43 -3.92 -5.06
C ARG A 59 6.68 -2.95 -5.99
N ASP A 60 5.36 -2.85 -5.84
CA ASP A 60 4.54 -1.93 -6.63
C ASP A 60 4.94 -0.47 -6.36
N MET A 61 5.12 -0.09 -5.10
CA MET A 61 5.60 1.25 -4.72
C MET A 61 6.96 1.58 -5.34
N LYS A 62 7.89 0.63 -5.35
CA LYS A 62 9.21 0.81 -5.98
C LYS A 62 9.11 0.93 -7.50
N HIS A 63 8.23 0.15 -8.12
CA HIS A 63 8.02 0.20 -9.57
C HIS A 63 7.42 1.54 -10.01
N ILE A 64 6.44 2.06 -9.26
CA ILE A 64 5.83 3.36 -9.54
C ILE A 64 6.80 4.50 -9.26
N GLU A 65 7.57 4.44 -8.17
CA GLU A 65 8.62 5.44 -7.89
C GLU A 65 9.66 5.47 -9.01
N ALA A 66 10.09 4.31 -9.52
CA ALA A 66 11.02 4.23 -10.65
C ALA A 66 10.43 4.77 -11.96
N THR A 67 9.11 4.61 -12.16
CA THR A 67 8.43 5.02 -13.40
C THR A 67 8.05 6.50 -13.41
N THR A 68 7.56 7.01 -12.27
CA THR A 68 6.98 8.36 -12.16
C THR A 68 7.92 9.35 -11.46
N GLY A 69 8.95 8.87 -10.76
CA GLY A 69 9.88 9.69 -9.95
C GLY A 69 9.28 10.22 -8.64
N LEU A 70 7.96 10.17 -8.47
CA LEU A 70 7.22 10.63 -7.30
C LEU A 70 6.13 9.63 -6.92
N LEU A 71 6.16 9.16 -5.68
CA LEU A 71 5.12 8.27 -5.14
C LEU A 71 3.91 9.06 -4.58
N ASN A 72 4.17 10.25 -4.04
CA ASN A 72 3.14 11.14 -3.50
C ASN A 72 2.92 12.31 -4.47
N VAL A 73 2.21 12.06 -5.58
CA VAL A 73 1.77 13.09 -6.56
C VAL A 73 0.59 13.90 -6.05
#